data_AF-A0AB39EM08-F1
#
_entry.id   AF-A0AB39EM08-F1
#
_cell.length_a   1.000
_cell.length_b   1.000
_cell.length_c   1.000
_cell.angle_alpha   90.00
_cell.angle_beta   90.00
_cell.angle_gamma   90.00
#
_symmetry.space_group_name_H-M   'P 1'
#
loop_
_entity.id
_entity.type
_entity.pdbx_description
1 polymer ?
#
loop_
_entity_poly.entity_id
_entity_poly.type
_entity_poly.pdbx_seq_one_letter_code
_entity_poly.pdbx_strand_id
1 'polypeptide(L)'
;MTINTQKLRDLIRRAAPLPWTLATSNSWRRIVDPYHVPVCSPCTQSDGHPDLAFPGGPEGPTAQLLIEAANALPGLLDIFDAANEQVAEYARIAEQTRAEADARIDAQAAEIAEARGQIEHLDRQNNALRDVLRSLADIDLAGPMPNDFAWFVLRARSALQESSHG
;
A
#
# COMPACT_ATOMS: atom_id res chain seq x y z
N MET A 1 -12.12 17.15 24.66
CA MET A 1 -13.43 17.71 24.23
C MET A 1 -13.75 17.10 22.89
N THR A 2 -14.70 16.16 22.82
CA THR A 2 -14.97 15.40 21.59
C THR A 2 -15.92 16.21 20.71
N ILE A 3 -15.48 16.62 19.52
CA ILE A 3 -16.37 17.32 18.57
C ILE A 3 -17.43 16.34 18.12
N ASN A 4 -18.69 16.67 18.40
CA ASN A 4 -19.83 15.90 17.95
C ASN A 4 -20.08 16.19 16.46
N THR A 5 -19.37 15.45 15.60
CA THR A 5 -19.43 15.59 14.14
C THR A 5 -20.83 15.32 13.57
N GLN A 6 -21.63 14.50 14.25
CA GLN A 6 -23.02 14.25 13.86
C GLN A 6 -23.91 15.47 14.09
N LYS A 7 -23.78 16.12 15.27
CA LYS A 7 -24.46 17.38 15.56
C LYS A 7 -24.11 18.44 14.51
N LEU A 8 -22.82 18.58 14.18
CA LEU A 8 -22.36 19.53 13.16
C LEU A 8 -22.96 19.24 11.77
N ARG A 9 -23.00 17.97 11.34
CA ARG A 9 -23.62 17.57 10.07
C ARG A 9 -25.13 17.87 10.04
N ASP A 10 -25.83 17.63 11.13
CA ASP A 10 -27.28 17.88 11.20
C ASP A 10 -27.61 19.38 11.24
N LEU A 11 -26.74 20.19 11.85
CA LEU A 11 -26.83 21.65 11.77
C LEU A 11 -26.56 22.18 10.37
N ILE A 12 -25.51 21.68 9.70
CA ILE A 12 -25.17 22.01 8.31
C ILE A 12 -26.33 21.66 7.36
N ARG A 13 -27.00 20.52 7.56
CA ARG A 13 -28.17 20.12 6.76
C ARG A 13 -29.39 21.01 6.97
N ARG A 14 -29.54 21.59 8.17
CA ARG A 14 -30.71 22.40 8.56
C ARG A 14 -30.55 23.87 8.20
N ALA A 15 -29.34 24.40 8.19
CA ALA A 15 -29.11 25.74 7.68
C ALA A 15 -29.20 25.76 6.16
N ALA A 16 -29.56 26.93 5.63
CA ALA A 16 -29.71 27.22 4.20
C ALA A 16 -28.66 26.53 3.30
N PRO A 17 -29.01 26.20 2.05
CA PRO A 17 -28.13 25.44 1.17
C PRO A 17 -26.74 26.07 1.09
N LEU A 18 -25.71 25.27 1.36
CA LEU A 18 -24.32 25.59 1.05
C LEU A 18 -24.07 25.34 -0.45
N PRO A 19 -23.03 25.96 -1.08
CA PRO A 19 -22.05 26.88 -0.50
C PRO A 19 -22.58 28.31 -0.35
N TRP A 20 -22.12 29.02 0.68
CA TRP A 20 -22.36 30.45 0.81
C TRP A 20 -21.34 31.26 0.01
N THR A 21 -21.78 32.41 -0.50
CA THR A 21 -20.93 33.32 -1.28
C THR A 21 -21.04 34.74 -0.76
N LEU A 22 -20.00 35.54 -0.99
CA LEU A 22 -20.03 36.97 -0.74
C LEU A 22 -20.72 37.65 -1.92
N ALA A 23 -21.86 38.29 -1.67
CA ALA A 23 -22.53 39.15 -2.65
C ALA A 23 -22.34 40.62 -2.30
N THR A 24 -22.12 41.43 -3.34
CA THR A 24 -21.93 42.88 -3.21
C THR A 24 -23.00 43.63 -4.00
N SER A 25 -23.67 44.59 -3.39
CA SER A 25 -24.61 45.50 -4.05
C SER A 25 -24.55 46.89 -3.42
N ASN A 26 -24.37 47.95 -4.21
CA ASN A 26 -24.33 49.35 -3.73
C ASN A 26 -23.37 49.60 -2.54
N SER A 27 -22.18 48.99 -2.54
CA SER A 27 -21.20 49.01 -1.43
C SER A 27 -21.59 48.21 -0.17
N TRP A 28 -22.75 47.57 -0.16
CA TRP A 28 -23.15 46.62 0.89
C TRP A 28 -22.61 45.23 0.57
N ARG A 29 -21.96 44.62 1.56
CA ARG A 29 -21.41 43.26 1.48
C ARG A 29 -22.27 42.32 2.33
N ARG A 30 -22.85 41.28 1.74
CA ARG A 30 -23.69 40.31 2.43
C ARG A 30 -23.26 38.89 2.10
N ILE A 31 -23.46 37.97 3.03
CA ILE A 31 -23.31 36.54 2.78
C ILE A 31 -24.65 36.03 2.25
N VAL A 32 -24.64 35.33 1.12
CA VAL A 32 -25.84 34.77 0.49
C VAL A 32 -25.69 33.28 0.23
N ASP A 33 -26.81 32.59 0.14
CA ASP A 33 -26.88 31.20 -0.31
C ASP A 33 -26.81 31.08 -1.85
N PRO A 34 -26.80 29.86 -2.43
CA PRO A 34 -26.79 29.63 -3.88
C PRO A 34 -28.00 30.21 -4.63
N TYR A 35 -29.08 30.52 -3.92
CA TYR A 35 -30.29 31.14 -4.48
C TYR A 35 -30.29 32.67 -4.27
N HIS A 36 -29.16 33.25 -3.86
CA HIS A 36 -28.99 34.66 -3.54
C HIS A 36 -29.85 35.17 -2.37
N VAL A 37 -30.33 34.28 -1.51
CA VAL A 37 -31.04 34.64 -0.28
C VAL A 37 -30.01 35.09 0.77
N PRO A 38 -30.20 36.25 1.43
CA PRO A 38 -29.28 36.70 2.47
C PRO A 38 -29.22 35.74 3.66
N VAL A 39 -28.02 35.26 3.95
CA VAL A 39 -27.66 34.45 5.13
C VAL A 39 -27.29 35.38 6.29
N CYS A 40 -26.55 36.45 5.97
CA CYS A 40 -26.14 37.47 6.91
C CYS A 40 -25.96 38.78 6.14
N SER A 41 -26.52 39.89 6.65
CA SER A 41 -26.39 41.22 6.06
C SER A 41 -25.83 42.20 7.09
N PRO A 42 -25.06 43.20 6.67
CA PRO A 42 -24.61 44.24 7.58
C PRO A 42 -25.82 45.08 7.98
N CYS A 43 -25.81 45.60 9.20
CA CYS A 43 -26.77 46.56 9.68
C CYS A 43 -26.06 47.59 10.58
N THR A 44 -26.82 48.55 11.07
CA THR A 44 -26.34 49.54 12.03
C THR A 44 -27.28 49.50 13.22
N GLN A 45 -26.71 49.34 14.41
CA GLN A 45 -27.45 49.39 15.67
C GLN A 45 -27.97 50.80 15.93
N SER A 46 -28.91 50.94 16.87
CA SER A 46 -29.51 52.24 17.21
C SER A 46 -28.50 53.27 17.73
N ASP A 47 -27.35 52.81 18.22
CA ASP A 47 -26.23 53.64 18.69
C ASP A 47 -25.23 54.02 17.58
N GLY A 48 -25.47 53.59 16.34
CA GLY A 48 -24.61 53.87 15.20
C GLY A 48 -23.47 52.86 14.99
N HIS A 49 -23.35 51.82 15.81
CA HIS A 49 -22.31 50.81 15.62
C HIS A 49 -22.66 49.81 14.50
N PRO A 50 -21.66 49.38 13.69
CA PRO A 50 -21.86 48.37 12.66
C PRO A 50 -22.14 47.01 13.30
N ASP A 51 -23.11 46.29 12.76
CA ASP A 51 -23.54 44.99 13.28
C ASP A 51 -23.98 44.07 12.12
N LEU A 52 -24.36 42.82 12.45
CA LEU A 52 -24.81 41.80 11.52
C LEU A 52 -26.26 41.40 11.82
N ALA A 53 -27.10 41.49 10.79
CA ALA A 53 -28.46 40.99 10.80
C ALA A 53 -28.51 39.58 10.20
N PHE A 54 -29.05 38.65 10.99
CA PHE A 54 -29.33 37.27 10.56
C PHE A 54 -30.83 37.05 10.39
N PRO A 55 -31.28 36.29 9.38
CA PRO A 55 -32.64 35.79 9.33
C PRO A 55 -32.96 34.99 10.60
N GLY A 56 -34.04 35.37 11.30
CA GLY A 56 -34.39 34.79 12.60
C GLY A 56 -33.66 35.38 13.80
N GLY A 57 -32.85 36.43 13.60
CA GLY A 57 -32.14 37.13 14.68
C GLY A 57 -30.84 36.45 15.12
N PRO A 58 -30.18 36.99 16.17
CA PRO A 58 -28.88 36.50 16.65
C PRO A 58 -28.94 35.07 17.21
N GLU A 59 -30.12 34.62 17.65
CA GLU A 59 -30.38 33.24 18.09
C GLU A 59 -30.99 32.38 16.97
N GLY A 60 -31.04 32.90 15.75
CA GLY A 60 -31.55 32.19 14.59
C GLY A 60 -30.66 31.02 14.19
N PRO A 61 -31.21 30.02 13.48
CA PRO A 61 -30.46 28.80 13.11
C PRO A 61 -29.21 29.09 12.27
N THR A 62 -29.25 30.14 11.44
CA THR A 62 -28.12 30.55 10.62
C THR A 62 -26.99 31.16 11.45
N ALA A 63 -27.31 32.01 12.43
CA ALA A 63 -26.33 32.60 13.33
C ALA A 63 -25.68 31.53 14.21
N GLN A 64 -26.50 30.65 14.78
CA GLN A 64 -26.01 29.53 15.60
C GLN A 64 -25.11 28.59 14.81
N LEU A 65 -25.47 28.22 13.57
CA LEU A 65 -24.59 27.39 12.74
C LEU A 65 -23.24 28.08 12.49
N LEU A 66 -23.22 29.37 12.15
CA LEU A 66 -21.96 30.10 11.90
C LEU A 66 -21.04 30.05 13.13
N ILE A 67 -21.60 30.30 14.31
CA ILE A 67 -20.86 30.25 15.58
C ILE A 67 -20.38 28.83 15.87
N GLU A 68 -21.26 27.82 15.77
CA GLU A 68 -20.90 26.43 16.04
C GLU A 68 -19.88 25.89 15.04
N ALA A 69 -19.98 26.27 13.75
CA ALA A 69 -18.99 25.93 12.74
C ALA A 69 -17.64 26.59 13.03
N ALA A 70 -17.61 27.89 13.33
CA ALA A 70 -16.38 28.60 13.68
C ALA A 70 -15.69 27.98 14.91
N ASN A 71 -16.46 27.61 15.93
CA ASN A 71 -15.95 26.97 17.13
C ASN A 71 -15.51 25.50 16.91
N ALA A 72 -16.12 24.80 15.96
CA ALA A 72 -15.77 23.42 15.62
C ALA A 72 -14.57 23.31 14.65
N LEU A 73 -14.27 24.36 13.88
CA LEU A 73 -13.19 24.36 12.89
C LEU A 73 -11.82 23.97 13.48
N PRO A 74 -11.36 24.53 14.62
CA PRO A 74 -10.05 24.19 15.17
C PRO A 74 -9.88 22.69 15.44
N GLY A 75 -10.82 22.07 16.15
CA GLY A 75 -10.67 20.64 16.42
C GLY A 75 -10.96 19.75 15.20
N LEU A 76 -11.67 20.25 14.18
CA LEU A 76 -11.75 19.55 12.89
C LEU A 76 -10.38 19.57 12.18
N LEU A 77 -9.66 20.70 12.23
CA LEU A 77 -8.29 20.80 11.73
C LEU A 77 -7.36 19.87 12.51
N ASP A 78 -7.45 19.83 13.85
CA ASP A 78 -6.66 18.90 14.66
C ASP A 78 -6.91 17.43 14.27
N ILE A 79 -8.17 17.06 13.99
CA ILE A 79 -8.53 15.71 13.53
C ILE A 79 -7.93 15.44 12.14
N PHE A 80 -7.96 16.41 11.23
CA PHE A 80 -7.35 16.27 9.91
C PHE A 80 -5.83 16.10 10.00
N ASP A 81 -5.17 16.88 10.85
CA ASP A 81 -3.73 16.78 11.06
C ASP A 81 -3.36 15.41 11.65
N ALA A 82 -4.08 14.95 12.67
CA ALA A 82 -3.89 13.61 13.22
C ALA A 82 -4.14 12.49 12.20
N ALA A 83 -5.15 12.63 11.34
CA ALA A 83 -5.42 11.67 10.28
C ALA A 83 -4.30 11.67 9.23
N ASN A 84 -3.78 12.84 8.86
CA ASN A 84 -2.66 12.98 7.93
C ASN A 84 -1.38 12.34 8.49
N GLU A 85 -1.09 12.54 9.77
CA GLU A 85 0.03 11.89 10.47
C GLU A 85 -0.11 10.37 10.44
N GLN A 86 -1.31 9.84 10.71
CA GLN A 86 -1.56 8.40 10.63
C GLN A 86 -1.37 7.85 9.21
N VAL A 87 -1.87 8.54 8.19
CA VAL A 87 -1.69 8.14 6.79
C VAL A 87 -0.21 8.13 6.41
N ALA A 88 0.56 9.13 6.84
CA ALA A 88 2.00 9.19 6.62
C ALA A 88 2.73 8.01 7.29
N GLU A 89 2.37 7.68 8.53
CA GLU A 89 2.96 6.55 9.24
C GLU A 89 2.62 5.21 8.59
N TYR A 90 1.37 5.00 8.15
CA TYR A 90 1.00 3.80 7.40
C TYR A 90 1.75 3.68 6.08
N ALA A 91 1.97 4.78 5.37
CA ALA A 91 2.76 4.78 4.15
C ALA A 91 4.21 4.37 4.41
N ARG A 92 4.82 4.87 5.50
CA ARG A 92 6.18 4.51 5.93
C ARG A 92 6.30 3.02 6.27
N ILE A 93 5.33 2.48 7.02
CA ILE A 93 5.28 1.05 7.37
C ILE A 93 5.13 0.19 6.11
N ALA A 94 4.27 0.59 5.18
CA ALA A 94 4.07 -0.13 3.93
C ALA A 94 5.34 -0.15 3.07
N GLU A 95 6.06 0.97 2.98
CA GLU A 95 7.34 1.06 2.28
C GLU A 95 8.40 0.15 2.90
N GLN A 96 8.53 0.17 4.23
CA GLN A 96 9.46 -0.70 4.94
C GLN A 96 9.12 -2.19 4.73
N THR A 97 7.84 -2.56 4.84
CA THR A 97 7.38 -3.94 4.65
C THR A 97 7.67 -4.42 3.22
N ARG A 98 7.51 -3.53 2.23
CA ARG A 98 7.84 -3.84 0.84
C ARG A 98 9.33 -4.05 0.65
N ALA A 99 10.18 -3.19 1.21
CA ALA A 99 11.63 -3.34 1.15
C ALA A 99 12.11 -4.64 1.80
N GLU A 100 11.53 -5.04 2.93
CA GLU A 100 11.81 -6.31 3.58
C GLU A 100 11.37 -7.51 2.74
N ALA A 101 10.21 -7.42 2.09
CA ALA A 101 9.72 -8.46 1.19
C ALA A 101 10.60 -8.61 -0.05
N ASP A 102 11.02 -7.51 -0.66
CA ASP A 102 11.92 -7.50 -1.82
C ASP A 102 13.28 -8.10 -1.46
N ALA A 103 13.86 -7.70 -0.31
CA ALA A 103 15.12 -8.28 0.18
C ALA A 103 15.01 -9.80 0.43
N ARG A 104 13.86 -10.29 0.92
CA ARG A 104 13.62 -11.72 1.10
C ARG A 104 13.51 -12.46 -0.24
N ILE A 105 12.84 -11.86 -1.22
CA ILE A 105 12.73 -12.42 -2.57
C ILE A 105 14.12 -12.54 -3.20
N ASP A 106 14.95 -11.50 -3.08
CA ASP A 106 16.31 -11.51 -3.61
C ASP A 106 17.19 -12.58 -2.93
N ALA A 107 17.09 -12.74 -1.61
CA ALA A 107 17.80 -13.79 -0.88
C ALA A 107 17.38 -15.19 -1.35
N GLN A 108 16.07 -15.44 -1.49
CA GLN A 108 15.55 -16.71 -2.00
C GLN A 108 15.98 -16.97 -3.45
N ALA A 109 16.00 -15.93 -4.29
CA ALA A 109 16.47 -16.04 -5.66
C ALA A 109 17.96 -16.42 -5.73
N ALA A 110 18.79 -15.87 -4.84
CA ALA A 110 20.21 -16.23 -4.73
C ALA A 110 20.40 -17.69 -4.29
N GLU A 111 19.65 -18.16 -3.29
CA GLU A 111 19.68 -19.56 -2.84
C GLU A 111 19.27 -20.52 -3.96
N ILE A 112 18.21 -20.20 -4.72
CA ILE A 112 17.77 -21.00 -5.87
C ILE A 112 18.84 -21.03 -6.96
N ALA A 113 19.51 -19.90 -7.22
CA ALA A 113 20.58 -19.84 -8.20
C ALA A 113 21.78 -20.72 -7.81
N GLU A 114 22.17 -20.71 -6.53
CA GLU A 114 23.22 -21.58 -6.00
C GLU A 114 22.84 -23.06 -6.12
N ALA A 115 21.63 -23.42 -5.70
CA ALA A 115 21.12 -24.80 -5.79
C ALA A 115 21.11 -25.31 -7.24
N ARG A 116 20.71 -24.45 -8.19
CA ARG A 116 20.79 -24.77 -9.63
C ARG A 116 22.23 -25.04 -10.09
N GLY A 117 23.18 -24.21 -9.67
CA GLY A 117 24.59 -24.42 -9.98
C GLY A 117 25.13 -25.75 -9.44
N GLN A 118 24.70 -26.16 -8.24
CA GLN A 118 25.04 -27.46 -7.66
C GLN A 118 24.45 -28.62 -8.46
N ILE A 119 23.17 -28.52 -8.87
CA ILE A 119 22.53 -29.53 -9.73
C ILE A 119 23.30 -29.68 -11.06
N GLU A 120 23.62 -28.57 -11.72
CA GLU A 120 24.40 -28.59 -12.97
C GLU A 120 25.80 -29.19 -12.79
N HIS A 121 26.43 -28.98 -11.63
CA HIS A 121 27.70 -29.62 -11.30
C HIS A 121 27.56 -31.14 -11.15
N LEU A 122 26.54 -31.59 -10.41
CA LEU A 122 26.24 -33.01 -10.22
C LEU A 122 25.89 -33.70 -11.53
N ASP A 123 25.12 -33.05 -12.41
CA ASP A 123 24.78 -33.59 -13.73
C ASP A 123 26.03 -33.77 -14.60
N ARG A 124 26.97 -32.82 -14.56
CA ARG A 124 28.27 -32.96 -15.24
C ARG A 124 29.08 -34.12 -14.69
N GLN A 125 29.16 -34.28 -13.37
CA GLN A 125 29.85 -35.41 -12.74
C GLN A 125 29.22 -36.75 -13.12
N ASN A 126 27.90 -36.85 -13.08
CA ASN A 126 27.16 -38.05 -13.47
C ASN A 126 27.39 -38.42 -14.94
N ASN A 127 27.40 -37.44 -15.84
CA ASN A 127 27.69 -37.68 -17.25
C ASN A 127 29.14 -38.15 -17.45
N ALA A 128 30.12 -37.54 -16.78
CA ALA A 128 31.51 -37.99 -16.83
C ALA A 128 31.68 -39.44 -16.31
N LEU A 129 31.00 -39.78 -15.20
CA LEU A 129 31.01 -41.15 -14.67
C LEU A 129 30.40 -42.15 -15.65
N ARG A 130 29.29 -41.80 -16.32
CA ARG A 130 28.68 -42.63 -17.36
C ARG A 130 29.62 -42.88 -18.53
N ASP A 131 30.37 -41.87 -18.96
CA ASP A 131 31.34 -42.02 -20.05
C ASP A 131 32.51 -42.92 -19.65
N VAL A 132 33.01 -42.82 -18.42
CA VAL A 132 34.02 -43.76 -17.89
C VAL A 132 33.47 -45.19 -17.85
N LEU A 133 32.24 -45.37 -17.37
CA LEU A 133 31.60 -46.69 -17.34
C LEU A 133 31.45 -47.30 -18.75
N ARG A 134 31.07 -46.48 -19.75
CA ARG A 134 31.02 -46.93 -21.16
C ARG A 134 32.40 -47.34 -21.65
N SER A 135 33.41 -46.51 -21.42
CA SER A 135 34.79 -46.83 -21.82
C SER A 135 35.31 -48.12 -21.17
N LEU A 136 34.96 -48.39 -19.92
CA LEU A 136 35.29 -49.65 -19.24
C LEU A 136 34.52 -50.84 -19.82
N ALA A 137 33.24 -50.65 -20.16
CA ALA A 137 32.41 -51.68 -20.77
C ALA A 137 32.90 -52.09 -22.16
N ASP A 138 33.50 -51.17 -22.91
CA ASP A 138 34.05 -51.40 -24.25
C ASP A 138 35.42 -52.09 -24.25
N ILE A 139 36.03 -52.31 -23.08
CA ILE A 139 37.28 -53.09 -22.99
C ILE A 139 36.98 -54.54 -23.36
N ASP A 140 37.66 -55.01 -24.43
CA ASP A 140 37.56 -56.38 -24.89
C ASP A 140 38.22 -57.34 -23.89
N LEU A 141 37.46 -58.31 -23.40
CA LEU A 141 37.87 -59.26 -22.35
C LEU A 141 38.67 -60.46 -22.92
N ALA A 142 39.16 -60.35 -24.16
CA ALA A 142 39.78 -61.46 -24.89
C ALA A 142 41.20 -61.86 -24.40
N GLY A 143 41.80 -61.13 -23.45
CA GLY A 143 43.14 -61.41 -22.90
C GLY A 143 43.13 -61.92 -21.44
N PRO A 144 44.23 -62.53 -20.95
CA PRO A 144 44.33 -62.99 -19.56
C PRO A 144 44.37 -61.78 -18.61
N MET A 145 43.21 -61.38 -18.09
CA MET A 145 43.10 -60.34 -17.07
C MET A 145 43.07 -60.95 -15.66
N PRO A 146 43.60 -60.23 -14.65
CA PRO A 146 43.35 -60.57 -13.25
C PRO A 146 41.83 -60.64 -12.97
N ASN A 147 41.38 -61.67 -12.25
CA ASN A 147 39.96 -61.92 -11.95
C ASN A 147 39.24 -60.68 -11.38
N ASP A 148 39.95 -59.88 -10.57
CA ASP A 148 39.38 -58.69 -9.94
C ASP A 148 38.99 -57.62 -10.97
N PHE A 149 39.76 -57.47 -12.06
CA PHE A 149 39.47 -56.48 -13.09
C PHE A 149 38.32 -56.91 -14.02
N ALA A 150 38.23 -58.20 -14.35
CA ALA A 150 37.11 -58.74 -15.13
C ALA A 150 35.76 -58.57 -14.41
N TRP A 151 35.75 -58.73 -13.08
CA TRP A 151 34.56 -58.47 -12.26
C TRP A 151 34.11 -57.01 -12.33
N PHE A 152 35.04 -56.06 -12.27
CA PHE A 152 34.75 -54.62 -12.40
C PHE A 152 34.10 -54.27 -13.76
N VAL A 153 34.62 -54.81 -14.87
CA VAL A 153 34.06 -54.59 -16.22
C VAL A 153 32.64 -55.14 -16.34
N LEU A 154 32.36 -56.32 -15.79
CA LEU A 154 31.01 -56.92 -15.81
C LEU A 154 30.02 -56.12 -14.96
N ARG A 155 30.43 -55.61 -13.78
CA ARG A 155 29.62 -54.72 -12.94
C ARG A 155 29.27 -53.41 -13.65
N ALA A 156 30.23 -52.82 -14.36
CA ALA A 156 30.01 -51.59 -15.12
C ALA A 156 28.98 -51.78 -16.24
N ARG A 157 29.02 -52.90 -16.97
CA ARG A 157 28.02 -53.26 -18.00
C ARG A 157 26.60 -53.40 -17.41
N SER A 158 26.47 -54.04 -16.25
CA SER A 158 25.18 -54.21 -15.56
C SER A 158 24.58 -52.87 -15.13
N ALA A 159 25.39 -51.98 -14.54
CA ALA A 159 24.93 -50.67 -14.08
C ALA A 159 24.44 -49.77 -15.23
N LEU A 160 25.07 -49.86 -16.42
CA LEU A 160 24.62 -49.15 -17.61
C LEU A 160 23.26 -49.67 -18.13
N GLN A 161 23.02 -50.98 -18.08
CA GLN A 161 21.73 -51.58 -18.47
C GLN A 161 20.59 -51.14 -17.55
N GLU A 162 20.81 -51.13 -16.23
CA GLU A 162 19.81 -50.67 -15.26
C GLU A 162 19.47 -49.18 -15.45
N SER A 163 20.47 -48.33 -15.75
CA SER A 163 20.28 -46.89 -15.94
C SER A 163 19.51 -46.49 -17.21
N SER A 164 19.25 -47.43 -18.12
CA SER A 164 18.57 -47.18 -19.40
C SER A 164 17.08 -47.55 -19.38
N HIS A 165 16.58 -48.06 -18.24
CA HIS A 165 15.19 -48.51 -18.05
C HIS A 165 14.41 -47.68 -17.00
N GLY A 166 15.00 -46.64 -16.42
CA GLY A 166 14.37 -45.71 -15.48
C GLY A 166 14.44 -44.27 -15.98
#